data_AF-A0A420I4H0-F1
#
_entry.id   AF-A0A420I4H0-F1
#
_cell.length_a   1.000
_cell.length_b   1.000
_cell.length_c   1.000
_cell.angle_alpha   90.00
_cell.angle_beta   90.00
_cell.angle_gamma   90.00
#
_symmetry.space_group_name_H-M   'P 1'
#
loop_
_entity.id
_entity.type
_entity.pdbx_description
1 polymer ?
#
loop_
_entity_poly.entity_id
_entity_poly.type
_entity_poly.pdbx_seq_one_letter_code
_entity_poly.pdbx_strand_id
1 'polypeptide(L)'
;MILSKRAQNWFIHNVPMSDKFAAMNKKIKLHFDVEVNHHQYYTDWTSMTFRTMVADPSQHGKSKAEVLTALLDRLQLCQRALGESFAGDLQLKINTERTFKGVPDFEMALYDPPSTFEALASKLRSSLKVATNWEQSLYFQQQQFYTDRRFYGRDRY
;
A
#
# COMPACT_ATOMS: atom_id res chain seq x y z
N MET A 1 11.85 14.16 22.36
CA MET A 1 10.66 13.54 22.98
C MET A 1 9.89 12.82 21.87
N ILE A 2 9.57 11.53 22.01
CA ILE A 2 8.96 10.72 20.93
C ILE A 2 7.44 10.99 20.77
N LEU A 3 6.79 11.48 21.83
CA LEU A 3 5.37 11.84 21.83
C LEU A 3 5.17 13.26 21.28
N SER A 4 4.10 13.46 20.50
CA SER A 4 3.75 14.78 19.94
C SER A 4 2.26 15.10 20.12
N LYS A 5 1.94 16.40 20.12
CA LYS A 5 0.57 16.94 20.13
C LYS A 5 -0.28 16.36 21.27
N ARG A 6 -1.42 15.74 20.92
CA ARG A 6 -2.40 15.17 21.85
C ARG A 6 -1.81 14.08 22.75
N ALA A 7 -0.89 13.28 22.23
CA ALA A 7 -0.24 12.23 23.02
C ALA A 7 0.70 12.80 24.08
N GLN A 8 1.44 13.86 23.74
CA GLN A 8 2.31 14.56 24.69
C GLN A 8 1.50 15.23 25.80
N ASN A 9 0.44 15.98 25.44
CA ASN A 9 -0.41 16.65 26.41
C ASN A 9 -1.06 15.66 27.38
N TRP A 10 -1.62 14.56 26.86
CA TRP A 10 -2.22 13.55 27.71
C TRP A 10 -1.20 12.91 28.65
N PHE A 11 0.00 12.56 28.14
CA PHE A 11 1.06 11.96 28.94
C PHE A 11 1.47 12.83 30.13
N ILE A 12 1.69 14.13 29.90
CA ILE A 12 2.10 15.08 30.95
C ILE A 12 1.07 15.16 32.09
N HIS A 13 -0.22 15.09 31.75
CA HIS A 13 -1.30 15.26 32.74
C HIS A 13 -1.74 13.97 33.42
N ASN A 14 -1.52 12.79 32.80
CA ASN A 14 -2.14 11.53 33.25
C ASN A 14 -1.12 10.44 33.63
N VAL A 15 0.17 10.63 33.33
CA VAL A 15 1.22 9.66 33.64
C VAL A 15 2.20 10.25 34.65
N PRO A 16 2.22 9.75 35.90
CA PRO A 16 3.21 10.17 36.89
C PRO A 16 4.62 9.83 36.42
N MET A 17 5.56 10.77 36.54
CA MET A 17 6.98 10.52 36.23
C MET A 17 7.64 9.52 37.20
N SER A 18 6.99 9.20 38.32
CA SER A 18 7.39 8.16 39.26
C SER A 18 7.03 6.75 38.80
N ASP A 19 6.19 6.59 37.77
CA ASP A 19 5.84 5.29 37.23
C ASP A 19 7.03 4.65 36.51
N LYS A 20 7.18 3.34 36.66
CA LYS A 20 8.12 2.57 35.84
C LYS A 20 7.70 2.64 34.38
N PHE A 21 8.68 2.61 33.48
CA PHE A 21 8.46 2.67 32.03
C PHE A 21 7.37 1.70 31.51
N ALA A 22 7.33 0.47 32.03
CA ALA A 22 6.30 -0.51 31.67
C ALA A 22 4.87 -0.06 32.03
N ALA A 23 4.70 0.56 33.21
CA ALA A 23 3.40 1.08 33.65
C ALA A 23 2.98 2.31 32.84
N MET A 24 3.94 3.21 32.56
CA MET A 24 3.71 4.36 31.69
C MET A 24 3.26 3.92 30.29
N ASN A 25 3.95 2.95 29.69
CA ASN A 25 3.58 2.41 28.38
C ASN A 25 2.21 1.74 28.40
N LYS A 26 1.89 0.97 29.45
CA LYS A 26 0.57 0.33 29.57
C LYS A 26 -0.54 1.37 29.64
N LYS A 27 -0.36 2.48 30.36
CA LYS A 27 -1.33 3.58 30.45
C LYS A 27 -1.51 4.30 29.11
N ILE A 28 -0.42 4.61 28.41
CA ILE A 28 -0.48 5.20 27.06
C ILE A 28 -1.22 4.26 26.12
N LYS A 29 -0.85 2.98 26.11
CA LYS A 29 -1.51 1.97 25.27
C LYS A 29 -3.00 1.93 25.57
N LEU A 30 -3.41 1.76 26.83
CA LEU A 30 -4.83 1.67 27.19
C LEU A 30 -5.64 2.92 26.84
N HIS A 31 -5.04 4.11 26.86
CA HIS A 31 -5.74 5.36 26.54
C HIS A 31 -5.88 5.61 25.02
N PHE A 32 -4.89 5.22 24.22
CA PHE A 32 -4.90 5.46 22.77
C PHE A 32 -5.36 4.24 21.96
N ASP A 33 -5.34 3.05 22.55
CA ASP A 33 -5.71 1.76 21.95
C ASP A 33 -7.16 1.37 22.38
N VAL A 34 -8.12 2.27 22.12
CA VAL A 34 -9.54 2.12 22.49
C VAL A 34 -10.31 1.36 21.42
N GLU A 35 -11.34 0.59 21.79
CA GLU A 35 -12.18 -0.21 20.86
C GLU A 35 -12.76 0.57 19.67
N VAL A 36 -13.08 1.86 19.84
CA VAL A 36 -13.53 2.73 18.74
C VAL A 36 -12.46 2.86 17.66
N ASN A 37 -11.18 2.92 18.05
CA ASN A 37 -10.06 2.91 17.10
C ASN A 37 -9.91 1.53 16.46
N HIS A 38 -10.12 0.44 17.19
CA HIS A 38 -10.10 -0.92 16.61
C HIS A 38 -11.13 -1.11 15.50
N HIS A 39 -12.36 -0.62 15.70
CA HIS A 39 -13.41 -0.74 14.68
C HIS A 39 -13.09 0.09 13.43
N GLN A 40 -12.54 1.29 13.63
CA GLN A 40 -12.06 2.12 12.51
C GLN A 40 -10.88 1.46 11.79
N TYR A 41 -9.90 0.91 12.51
CA TYR A 41 -8.79 0.18 11.89
C TYR A 41 -9.28 -1.03 11.11
N TYR A 42 -10.28 -1.76 11.61
CA TYR A 42 -10.86 -2.89 10.90
C TYR A 42 -11.59 -2.44 9.64
N THR A 43 -12.36 -1.35 9.73
CA THR A 43 -13.06 -0.77 8.58
C THR A 43 -12.09 -0.28 7.52
N ASP A 44 -11.05 0.46 7.91
CA ASP A 44 -9.98 0.89 7.00
C ASP A 44 -9.32 -0.32 6.36
N TRP A 45 -8.87 -1.28 7.17
CA TRP A 45 -8.21 -2.49 6.69
C TRP A 45 -9.10 -3.27 5.72
N THR A 46 -10.42 -3.30 5.95
CA THR A 46 -11.39 -3.98 5.10
C THR A 46 -11.97 -3.14 3.96
N SER A 47 -11.76 -1.83 3.89
CA SER A 47 -12.30 -1.00 2.79
C SER A 47 -11.21 -0.53 1.81
N MET A 48 -9.95 -0.60 2.21
CA MET A 48 -8.84 -0.16 1.40
C MET A 48 -8.63 -1.03 0.15
N THR A 49 -8.64 -0.38 -1.01
CA THR A 49 -8.25 -0.97 -2.29
C THR A 49 -7.13 -0.16 -2.92
N PHE A 50 -6.34 -0.80 -3.79
CA PHE A 50 -5.30 -0.09 -4.54
C PHE A 50 -5.89 1.00 -5.43
N ARG A 51 -7.05 0.73 -6.07
CA ARG A 51 -7.75 1.71 -6.93
C ARG A 51 -8.13 2.98 -6.16
N THR A 52 -8.72 2.82 -4.97
CA THR A 52 -9.11 3.97 -4.13
C THR A 52 -7.89 4.77 -3.66
N MET A 53 -6.77 4.09 -3.39
CA MET A 53 -5.56 4.78 -2.93
C MET A 53 -4.84 5.51 -4.06
N VAL A 54 -4.83 4.98 -5.29
CA VAL A 54 -4.30 5.70 -6.46
C VAL A 54 -5.14 6.93 -6.80
N ALA A 55 -6.46 6.86 -6.61
CA ALA A 55 -7.38 7.97 -6.86
C ALA A 55 -7.39 9.03 -5.74
N ASP A 56 -6.72 8.79 -4.61
CA ASP A 56 -6.70 9.71 -3.47
C ASP A 56 -5.84 10.95 -3.78
N PRO A 57 -6.37 12.18 -3.59
CA PRO A 57 -5.62 13.42 -3.82
C PRO A 57 -4.30 13.53 -3.05
N SER A 58 -4.17 12.88 -1.89
CA SER A 58 -2.94 12.82 -1.10
C SER A 58 -1.79 12.04 -1.76
N GLN A 59 -2.10 11.24 -2.79
CA GLN A 59 -1.12 10.49 -3.57
C GLN A 59 -0.76 11.17 -4.90
N HIS A 60 -1.29 12.37 -5.17
CA HIS A 60 -0.93 13.14 -6.36
C HIS A 60 0.59 13.37 -6.43
N GLY A 61 1.17 13.11 -7.60
CA GLY A 61 2.61 13.22 -7.84
C GLY A 61 3.43 11.99 -7.45
N LYS A 62 2.84 10.99 -6.80
CA LYS A 62 3.52 9.72 -6.50
C LYS A 62 3.34 8.72 -7.65
N SER A 63 4.38 7.92 -7.87
CA SER A 63 4.34 6.78 -8.78
C SER A 63 3.44 5.66 -8.24
N LYS A 64 2.91 4.80 -9.14
CA LYS A 64 2.17 3.60 -8.75
C LYS A 64 2.96 2.71 -7.76
N ALA A 65 4.30 2.69 -7.88
CA ALA A 65 5.19 1.89 -7.02
C ALA A 65 5.30 2.44 -5.58
N GLU A 66 5.32 3.77 -5.43
CA GLU A 66 5.26 4.42 -4.12
C GLU A 66 3.90 4.21 -3.46
N VAL A 67 2.81 4.30 -4.25
CA VAL A 67 1.46 4.01 -3.76
C VAL A 67 1.33 2.55 -3.31
N LEU A 68 1.88 1.61 -4.08
CA LEU A 68 1.93 0.19 -3.71
C LEU A 68 2.63 -0.01 -2.37
N THR A 69 3.80 0.59 -2.19
CA THR A 69 4.59 0.47 -0.96
C THR A 69 3.84 1.07 0.23
N ALA A 70 3.30 2.28 0.08
CA ALA A 70 2.52 2.94 1.12
C ALA A 70 1.26 2.15 1.52
N LEU A 71 0.62 1.47 0.56
CA LEU A 71 -0.55 0.62 0.84
C LEU A 71 -0.15 -0.64 1.61
N LEU A 72 0.93 -1.31 1.22
CA LEU A 72 1.45 -2.49 1.95
C LEU A 72 1.83 -2.12 3.39
N ASP A 73 2.50 -0.99 3.58
CA ASP A 73 2.87 -0.49 4.92
C ASP A 73 1.62 -0.18 5.76
N ARG A 74 0.59 0.41 5.14
CA ARG A 74 -0.67 0.71 5.84
C ARG A 74 -1.44 -0.56 6.20
N LEU A 75 -1.42 -1.61 5.37
CA LEU A 75 -2.01 -2.90 5.69
C LEU A 75 -1.35 -3.55 6.91
N GLN A 76 -0.01 -3.52 6.99
CA GLN A 76 0.74 -4.00 8.15
C GLN A 76 0.48 -3.15 9.40
N LEU A 77 0.41 -1.83 9.25
CA LEU A 77 0.11 -0.92 10.36
C LEU A 77 -1.28 -1.18 10.94
N CYS A 78 -2.30 -1.32 10.09
CA CYS A 78 -3.65 -1.66 10.50
C CYS A 78 -3.67 -3.03 11.20
N GLN A 79 -2.98 -4.05 10.69
CA GLN A 79 -2.91 -5.35 11.36
C GLN A 79 -2.31 -5.24 12.76
N ARG A 80 -1.21 -4.50 12.93
CA ARG A 80 -0.59 -4.28 14.25
C ARG A 80 -1.53 -3.56 15.20
N ALA A 81 -2.31 -2.61 14.69
CA ALA A 81 -3.31 -1.87 15.45
C ALA A 81 -4.59 -2.67 15.74
N LEU A 82 -4.80 -3.81 15.06
CA LEU A 82 -5.92 -4.73 15.31
C LEU A 82 -5.63 -5.76 16.41
N GLY A 83 -4.37 -5.86 16.86
CA GLY A 83 -3.96 -6.73 17.95
C GLY A 83 -3.79 -8.20 17.58
N GLU A 84 -3.63 -9.04 18.61
CA GLU A 84 -3.22 -10.44 18.47
C GLU A 84 -4.21 -11.31 17.69
N SER A 85 -5.51 -10.99 17.71
CA SER A 85 -6.54 -11.74 16.99
C SER A 85 -6.38 -11.68 15.47
N PHE A 86 -5.70 -10.65 14.96
CA PHE A 86 -5.40 -10.47 13.53
C PHE A 86 -3.93 -10.71 13.22
N ALA A 87 -3.12 -11.08 14.22
CA ALA A 87 -1.71 -11.34 14.02
C ALA A 87 -1.49 -12.58 13.15
N GLY A 88 -0.33 -12.60 12.48
CA GLY A 88 0.08 -13.70 11.63
C GLY A 88 -0.12 -13.43 10.14
N ASP A 89 0.54 -14.27 9.35
CA ASP A 89 0.73 -13.99 7.92
C ASP A 89 -0.54 -14.21 7.10
N LEU A 90 -1.36 -15.21 7.46
CA LEU A 90 -2.56 -15.59 6.73
C LEU A 90 -3.57 -14.44 6.57
N GLN A 91 -3.89 -13.77 7.68
CA GLN A 91 -4.88 -12.69 7.72
C GLN A 91 -4.40 -11.47 6.91
N LEU A 92 -3.12 -11.13 7.05
CA LEU A 92 -2.49 -10.08 6.25
C LEU A 92 -2.50 -10.42 4.76
N LYS A 93 -2.19 -11.67 4.40
CA LYS A 93 -2.19 -12.14 3.02
C LYS A 93 -3.59 -12.09 2.40
N ILE A 94 -4.59 -12.66 3.05
CA ILE A 94 -5.99 -12.63 2.57
C ILE A 94 -6.44 -11.20 2.31
N ASN A 95 -6.14 -10.29 3.24
CA ASN A 95 -6.53 -8.90 3.06
C ASN A 95 -5.75 -8.22 1.92
N THR A 96 -4.46 -8.52 1.79
CA THR A 96 -3.62 -8.04 0.68
C THR A 96 -4.18 -8.49 -0.67
N GLU A 97 -4.46 -9.78 -0.85
CA GLU A 97 -5.05 -10.32 -2.09
C GLU A 97 -6.34 -9.58 -2.48
N ARG A 98 -7.20 -9.32 -1.49
CA ARG A 98 -8.45 -8.58 -1.67
C ARG A 98 -8.22 -7.12 -2.04
N THR A 99 -7.29 -6.43 -1.40
CA THR A 99 -6.96 -5.03 -1.64
C THR A 99 -6.46 -4.77 -3.07
N PHE A 100 -5.77 -5.74 -3.68
CA PHE A 100 -5.26 -5.64 -5.05
C PHE A 100 -6.18 -6.27 -6.10
N LYS A 101 -7.28 -6.93 -5.68
CA LYS A 101 -8.19 -7.62 -6.58
C LYS A 101 -8.85 -6.68 -7.59
N GLY A 102 -8.94 -7.13 -8.84
CA GLY A 102 -9.55 -6.39 -9.94
C GLY A 102 -8.65 -5.32 -10.57
N VAL A 103 -7.40 -5.17 -10.15
CA VAL A 103 -6.45 -4.28 -10.85
C VAL A 103 -5.69 -5.11 -11.90
N PRO A 104 -5.76 -4.76 -13.20
CA PRO A 104 -5.12 -5.52 -14.27
C PRO A 104 -3.62 -5.74 -14.04
N ASP A 105 -2.92 -4.71 -13.54
CA ASP A 105 -1.49 -4.72 -13.26
C ASP A 105 -1.06 -5.84 -12.28
N PHE A 106 -1.99 -6.42 -11.51
CA PHE A 106 -1.73 -7.43 -10.48
C PHE A 106 -2.40 -8.79 -10.74
N GLU A 107 -3.17 -8.98 -11.81
CA GLU A 107 -3.91 -10.22 -12.07
C GLU A 107 -3.00 -11.46 -12.08
N MET A 108 -1.84 -11.35 -12.74
CA MET A 108 -0.87 -12.45 -12.80
C MET A 108 -0.23 -12.74 -11.43
N ALA A 109 -0.04 -11.71 -10.60
CA ALA A 109 0.46 -11.90 -9.25
C ALA A 109 -0.56 -12.66 -8.38
N LEU A 110 -1.85 -12.33 -8.54
CA LEU A 110 -2.97 -12.87 -7.76
C LEU A 110 -3.51 -14.21 -8.26
N TYR A 111 -3.18 -14.65 -9.47
CA TYR A 111 -3.61 -15.94 -10.01
C TYR A 111 -3.11 -17.14 -9.19
N ASP A 112 -1.86 -17.07 -8.74
CA ASP A 112 -1.22 -18.08 -7.89
C ASP A 112 -0.43 -17.37 -6.78
N PRO A 113 -1.11 -16.90 -5.72
CA PRO A 113 -0.48 -16.10 -4.69
C PRO A 113 0.41 -17.00 -3.82
N PRO A 114 1.66 -16.56 -3.55
CA PRO A 114 2.57 -17.32 -2.70
C PRO A 114 2.05 -17.43 -1.27
N SER A 115 2.60 -18.39 -0.51
CA SER A 115 2.12 -18.70 0.84
C SER A 115 2.43 -17.64 1.89
N THR A 116 3.33 -16.70 1.60
CA THR A 116 3.75 -15.66 2.56
C THR A 116 3.43 -14.25 2.07
N PHE A 117 3.14 -13.33 3.01
CA PHE A 117 2.93 -11.92 2.69
C PHE A 117 4.13 -11.30 1.97
N GLU A 118 5.35 -11.54 2.45
CA GLU A 118 6.56 -10.95 1.86
C GLU A 118 6.79 -11.43 0.41
N ALA A 119 6.54 -12.71 0.15
CA ALA A 119 6.61 -13.23 -1.21
C ALA A 119 5.51 -12.61 -2.09
N LEU A 120 4.30 -12.41 -1.56
CA LEU A 120 3.20 -11.76 -2.28
C LEU A 120 3.54 -10.30 -2.59
N ALA A 121 4.05 -9.55 -1.61
CA ALA A 121 4.50 -8.18 -1.77
C ALA A 121 5.61 -8.06 -2.83
N SER A 122 6.58 -8.97 -2.81
CA SER A 122 7.63 -9.04 -3.85
C SER A 122 7.03 -9.29 -5.23
N LYS A 123 6.11 -10.26 -5.36
CA LYS A 123 5.44 -10.59 -6.62
C LYS A 123 4.60 -9.42 -7.15
N LEU A 124 3.88 -8.71 -6.28
CA LEU A 124 3.12 -7.50 -6.63
C LEU A 124 4.02 -6.39 -7.17
N ARG A 125 5.16 -6.13 -6.51
CA ARG A 125 6.16 -5.15 -6.98
C ARG A 125 6.72 -5.52 -8.36
N SER A 126 7.04 -6.81 -8.57
CA SER A 126 7.50 -7.28 -9.88
C SER A 126 6.42 -7.18 -10.97
N SER A 127 5.17 -7.53 -10.65
CA SER A 127 4.04 -7.42 -11.57
C SER A 127 3.84 -5.99 -12.05
N LEU A 128 3.90 -5.03 -11.12
CA LEU A 128 3.80 -3.61 -11.44
C LEU A 128 4.94 -3.13 -12.35
N LYS A 129 6.17 -3.59 -12.09
CA LYS A 129 7.33 -3.26 -12.93
C LYS A 129 7.14 -3.77 -14.37
N VAL A 130 6.64 -4.99 -14.52
CA VAL A 130 6.34 -5.57 -15.85
C VAL A 130 5.25 -4.79 -16.56
N ALA A 131 4.15 -4.46 -15.86
CA ALA A 131 3.07 -3.65 -16.43
C ALA A 131 3.56 -2.27 -16.89
N THR A 132 4.38 -1.61 -16.08
CA THR A 132 4.96 -0.30 -16.41
C THR A 132 5.87 -0.38 -17.64
N ASN A 133 6.71 -1.42 -17.73
CA ASN A 133 7.58 -1.62 -18.89
C ASN A 133 6.77 -1.90 -20.18
N TRP A 134 5.67 -2.64 -20.05
CA TRP A 134 4.78 -2.93 -21.18
C TRP A 134 4.07 -1.67 -21.68
N GLU A 135 3.53 -0.85 -20.77
CA GLU A 135 2.96 0.46 -21.11
C GLU A 135 3.98 1.31 -21.88
N GLN A 136 5.20 1.46 -21.38
CA GLN A 136 6.27 2.20 -22.05
C GLN A 136 6.58 1.65 -23.45
N SER A 137 6.68 0.33 -23.59
CA SER A 137 6.99 -0.34 -24.87
C SER A 137 5.90 -0.07 -25.93
N LEU A 138 4.63 -0.11 -25.53
CA LEU A 138 3.50 0.23 -26.41
C LEU A 138 3.55 1.70 -26.86
N TYR A 139 3.87 2.62 -25.95
CA TYR A 139 4.05 4.04 -26.30
C TYR A 139 5.16 4.23 -27.34
N PHE A 140 6.31 3.56 -27.18
CA PHE A 140 7.40 3.64 -28.16
C PHE A 140 7.02 3.04 -29.51
N GLN A 141 6.30 1.92 -29.55
CA GLN A 141 5.82 1.32 -30.79
C GLN A 141 4.84 2.23 -31.52
N GLN A 142 3.89 2.86 -30.82
CA GLN A 142 2.94 3.80 -31.44
C GLN A 142 3.62 5.00 -32.09
N GLN A 143 4.71 5.52 -31.51
CA GLN A 143 5.49 6.61 -32.12
C GLN A 143 6.28 6.15 -33.37
N GLN A 144 6.62 4.86 -33.49
CA GLN A 144 7.39 4.33 -34.63
C GLN A 144 6.54 4.12 -35.90
N PHE A 145 5.21 4.04 -35.80
CA PHE A 145 4.33 3.85 -36.96
C PHE A 145 4.05 5.13 -37.77
N TYR A 146 4.60 6.29 -37.36
CA TYR A 146 4.51 7.55 -38.09
C TYR A 146 5.79 7.84 -38.89
N THR A 147 6.15 6.96 -39.82
CA THR A 147 7.02 7.35 -40.95
C THR A 147 6.25 7.08 -42.24
N ASP A 148 5.66 8.15 -42.79
CA ASP A 148 5.03 8.17 -44.11
C ASP A 148 6.12 7.81 -45.14
N ARG A 149 6.24 6.51 -45.47
CA ARG A 149 7.08 6.03 -46.57
C ARG A 149 6.40 6.44 -47.88
N ARG A 150 6.42 7.73 -48.19
CA ARG A 150 6.23 8.22 -49.56
C ARG A 150 7.45 7.80 -50.36
N PHE A 151 7.37 6.60 -50.91
CA PHE A 151 8.16 6.15 -52.03
C PHE A 151 7.87 7.09 -53.20
N TYR A 152 8.60 8.19 -53.30
CA TYR A 152 8.72 8.92 -54.56
C TYR A 152 9.65 8.09 -55.45
N GLY A 153 9.05 7.12 -56.16
CA GLY A 153 9.68 6.46 -57.29
C GLY A 153 10.03 7.53 -58.33
N ARG A 154 11.28 7.96 -58.34
CA ARG A 154 11.85 8.80 -59.39
C ARG A 154 12.34 7.90 -60.51
N ASP A 155 11.41 7.22 -61.18
CA ASP A 155 11.63 6.79 -62.55
C ASP A 155 11.50 8.02 -63.43
N ARG A 156 12.61 8.44 -64.09
CA ARG A 156 12.63 8.90 -65.49
C ARG A 156 14.07 8.84 -66.01
N TYR A 157 14.28 7.89 -66.93
CA TYR A 157 15.26 7.99 -68.01
C TYR A 157 14.90 9.15 -68.95
#